data_AF-D0NCX9-F1
#
_entry.id   AF-D0NCX9-F1
#
_cell.length_a   1.000
_cell.length_b   1.000
_cell.length_c   1.000
_cell.angle_alpha   90.00
_cell.angle_beta   90.00
_cell.angle_gamma   90.00
#
_symmetry.space_group_name_H-M   'P 1'
#
loop_
_entity.id
_entity.type
_entity.pdbx_description
1 polymer ?
#
loop_
_entity_poly.entity_id
_entity_poly.type
_entity_poly.pdbx_seq_one_letter_code
_entity_poly.pdbx_strand_id
1 'polypeptide(L)'
;MFPGLPNRLQFIAEYCLASLVYHLAFLKATLSPKHHIFEIPIFQDERRLSNLFSRVRTGDGCTESRIRPTGVPPHVSILCEMKWLKDALVDSLTKIEATRVDTVHDIISELEKRAIGAGTVTYDGLHAAIKT
;
A
#
# COMPACT_ATOMS: atom_id res chain seq x y z
N MET A 1 -1.16 -13.19 23.16
CA MET A 1 -0.66 -11.94 23.77
C MET A 1 -1.76 -10.91 23.58
N PHE A 2 -2.18 -10.21 24.64
CA PHE A 2 -3.35 -9.29 24.68
C PHE A 2 -4.71 -9.93 24.32
N PRO A 3 -5.40 -10.60 25.29
CA PRO A 3 -6.62 -11.37 25.03
C PRO A 3 -7.84 -10.55 24.56
N GLY A 4 -7.82 -9.22 24.69
CA GLY A 4 -8.89 -8.32 24.26
C GLY A 4 -8.63 -7.59 22.94
N LEU A 5 -7.50 -7.82 22.28
CA LEU A 5 -7.14 -7.13 21.04
C LEU A 5 -7.53 -7.96 19.81
N PRO A 6 -8.16 -7.37 18.78
CA PRO A 6 -8.38 -8.04 17.50
C PRO A 6 -7.06 -8.55 16.90
N ASN A 7 -7.06 -9.76 16.33
CA ASN A 7 -5.85 -10.40 15.76
C ASN A 7 -5.06 -9.50 14.79
N ARG A 8 -5.75 -8.67 14.01
CA ARG A 8 -5.13 -7.71 13.08
C ARG A 8 -4.25 -6.64 13.75
N LEU A 9 -4.41 -6.42 15.06
CA LEU A 9 -3.68 -5.42 15.84
C LEU A 9 -2.60 -6.04 16.73
N GLN A 10 -2.41 -7.36 16.68
CA GLN A 10 -1.46 -8.07 17.55
C GLN A 10 -0.04 -7.50 17.44
N PHE A 11 0.41 -7.21 16.21
CA PHE A 11 1.74 -6.64 15.96
C PHE A 11 1.87 -5.20 16.46
N ILE A 12 0.78 -4.43 16.51
CA ILE A 12 0.81 -3.03 16.95
C ILE A 12 0.90 -2.93 18.47
N ALA A 13 0.20 -3.82 19.18
CA ALA A 13 0.17 -3.81 20.65
C ALA A 13 1.57 -3.99 21.26
N GLU A 14 2.41 -4.82 20.64
CA GLU A 14 3.82 -5.01 21.02
C GLU A 14 4.65 -3.74 20.89
N TYR A 15 4.55 -3.05 19.75
CA TYR A 15 5.25 -1.79 19.53
C TYR A 15 4.74 -0.67 20.44
N CYS A 16 3.43 -0.60 20.68
CA CYS A 16 2.85 0.35 21.63
C CYS A 16 3.38 0.11 23.05
N LEU A 17 3.43 -1.16 23.49
CA LEU A 17 3.98 -1.53 24.78
C LEU A 17 5.45 -1.15 24.90
N ALA A 18 6.27 -1.49 23.88
CA ALA A 18 7.68 -1.15 23.85
C ALA A 18 7.91 0.37 23.87
N SER A 19 7.10 1.14 23.13
CA SER A 19 7.15 2.60 23.10
C SER A 19 6.82 3.21 24.46
N LEU A 20 5.76 2.74 25.13
CA LEU A 20 5.38 3.20 26.47
C LEU A 20 6.48 2.94 27.51
N VAL A 21 7.08 1.75 27.47
CA VAL A 21 8.19 1.39 28.37
C VAL A 21 9.40 2.27 28.06
N TYR A 22 9.80 2.38 26.80
CA TYR A 22 10.96 3.19 26.37
C TYR A 22 10.84 4.66 26.79
N HIS A 23 9.67 5.27 26.60
CA HIS A 23 9.43 6.68 26.89
C HIS A 23 9.03 6.98 28.34
N LEU A 24 9.08 6.00 29.25
CA LEU A 24 8.63 6.20 30.62
C LEU A 24 9.32 7.38 31.32
N ALA A 25 10.65 7.51 31.15
CA ALA A 25 11.40 8.61 31.77
C ALA A 25 10.90 9.98 31.28
N PHE A 26 10.63 10.10 29.97
CA PHE A 26 10.03 11.30 29.39
C PHE A 26 8.62 11.55 29.94
N LEU A 27 7.77 10.53 30.00
CA LEU A 27 6.40 10.65 30.54
C LEU A 27 6.42 11.12 32.00
N LYS A 28 7.29 10.55 32.85
CA LYS A 28 7.46 10.97 34.25
C LYS A 28 7.95 12.42 34.37
N ALA A 29 8.76 12.90 33.42
CA ALA A 29 9.26 14.28 33.41
C ALA A 29 8.24 15.31 32.90
N THR A 30 7.36 14.92 31.96
CA THR A 30 6.44 15.85 31.29
C THR A 30 5.03 15.85 31.88
N LEU A 31 4.58 14.74 32.46
CA LEU A 31 3.21 14.58 32.96
C LEU A 31 3.13 14.72 34.47
N SER A 32 1.96 15.17 34.95
CA SER A 32 1.66 15.17 36.38
C SER A 32 1.74 13.75 36.95
N PRO A 33 2.27 13.54 38.17
CA PRO A 33 2.25 12.23 38.82
C PRO A 33 0.85 11.62 39.00
N LYS A 34 -0.21 12.46 38.96
CA LYS A 34 -1.62 12.04 39.04
C LYS A 34 -2.24 11.74 37.67
N HIS A 35 -1.45 11.73 36.60
CA HIS A 35 -1.96 11.47 35.26
C HIS A 35 -2.43 10.02 35.14
N HIS A 36 -3.63 9.79 34.59
CA HIS A 36 -4.25 8.45 34.50
C HIS A 36 -3.39 7.42 33.75
N ILE A 37 -2.45 7.85 32.91
CA ILE A 37 -1.49 6.94 32.28
C ILE A 37 -0.71 6.13 33.31
N PHE A 38 -0.42 6.70 34.48
CA PHE A 38 0.32 6.01 35.53
C PHE A 38 -0.54 5.02 36.31
N GLU A 39 -1.87 5.09 36.23
CA GLU A 39 -2.77 4.09 36.84
C GLU A 39 -2.75 2.75 36.10
N ILE A 40 -2.18 2.71 34.88
CA ILE A 40 -2.06 1.49 34.10
C ILE A 40 -1.17 0.49 34.88
N PRO A 41 -1.60 -0.79 35.04
CA PRO A 41 -0.90 -1.77 35.88
C PRO A 41 0.59 -1.97 35.58
N ILE A 42 1.02 -1.69 34.36
CA ILE A 42 2.42 -1.79 33.94
C ILE A 42 3.36 -0.79 34.64
N PHE A 43 2.85 0.38 35.02
CA PHE A 43 3.64 1.43 35.67
C PHE A 43 3.60 1.35 37.20
N GLN A 44 2.75 0.48 37.75
CA GLN A 44 2.61 0.25 39.18
C GLN A 44 3.58 -0.84 39.69
N ASP A 45 4.09 -1.69 38.80
CA ASP A 45 5.01 -2.78 39.13
C ASP A 45 6.41 -2.51 38.58
N GLU A 46 7.27 -1.94 39.42
CA GLU A 46 8.67 -1.62 39.08
C GLU A 46 9.49 -2.87 38.68
N ARG A 47 9.17 -4.07 39.19
CA ARG A 47 9.90 -5.30 38.81
C ARG A 47 9.54 -5.73 37.39
N ARG A 48 8.25 -5.72 37.06
CA ARG A 48 7.79 -6.01 35.69
C ARG A 48 8.29 -4.98 34.70
N LEU A 49 8.26 -3.70 35.09
CA LEU A 49 8.75 -2.61 34.27
C LEU A 49 10.25 -2.76 33.99
N SER A 50 11.06 -3.09 35.00
CA SER A 50 12.49 -3.38 34.84
C SER A 50 12.74 -4.57 33.91
N ASN A 51 11.92 -5.63 34.02
CA ASN A 51 11.99 -6.78 33.12
C ASN A 51 11.59 -6.44 31.68
N LEU A 52 10.63 -5.54 31.49
CA LEU A 52 10.23 -5.08 30.17
C LEU A 52 11.29 -4.18 29.56
N PHE A 53 11.90 -3.29 30.35
CA PHE A 53 12.99 -2.43 29.91
C PHE A 53 14.16 -3.22 29.33
N SER A 54 14.55 -4.33 29.96
CA SER A 54 15.64 -5.18 29.44
C SER A 54 15.29 -5.92 28.14
N ARG A 55 14.00 -6.01 27.80
CA ARG A 55 13.51 -6.59 26.53
C ARG A 55 13.35 -5.55 25.43
N VAL A 56 13.23 -4.27 25.76
CA VAL A 56 13.14 -3.20 24.78
C VAL A 56 14.51 -3.03 24.13
N ARG A 57 14.58 -3.33 22.83
CA ARG A 57 15.75 -3.08 22.00
C ARG A 57 15.49 -1.87 21.14
N THR A 58 16.17 -0.78 21.42
CA THR A 58 16.30 0.32 20.46
C THR A 58 17.33 -0.09 19.42
N GLY A 59 16.97 -0.05 18.14
CA GLY A 59 17.96 -0.21 17.08
C GLY A 59 19.06 0.85 17.23
N ASP A 60 20.31 0.49 16.90
CA ASP A 60 21.48 1.36 16.89
C ASP A 60 21.45 2.40 15.75
N GLY A 61 20.33 2.52 15.03
CA GLY A 61 20.22 3.34 13.83
C GLY A 61 21.07 2.83 12.65
N CYS A 62 21.73 1.67 12.77
CA CYS A 62 22.65 1.15 11.77
C CYS A 62 22.02 0.01 10.95
N THR A 63 21.63 0.41 9.73
CA THR A 63 21.58 -0.29 8.44
C THR A 63 20.78 -1.58 8.21
N GLU A 64 20.35 -2.36 9.22
CA GLU A 64 19.51 -3.56 8.95
C GLU A 64 18.09 -3.51 9.51
N SER A 65 17.79 -2.49 10.32
CA SER A 65 16.45 -2.28 10.89
C SER A 65 15.58 -1.48 9.94
N ARG A 66 14.60 -2.16 9.32
CA ARG A 66 13.70 -1.70 8.25
C ARG A 66 12.91 -0.39 8.48
N ILE A 67 12.94 0.20 9.68
CA ILE A 67 12.13 1.37 10.03
C ILE A 67 13.04 2.49 10.53
N ARG A 68 13.50 3.33 9.60
CA ARG A 68 14.13 4.61 9.91
C ARG A 68 13.04 5.63 10.21
N PRO A 69 13.09 6.38 11.33
CA PRO A 69 12.20 7.50 11.55
C PRO A 69 12.53 8.58 10.50
N THR A 70 11.72 8.64 9.44
CA THR A 70 11.90 9.57 8.33
C THR A 70 11.34 10.96 8.62
N GLY A 71 10.55 11.10 9.70
CA GLY A 71 9.74 12.29 9.95
C GLY A 71 8.60 12.48 8.95
N VAL A 72 8.48 11.59 7.96
CA VAL A 72 7.44 11.61 6.94
C VAL A 72 6.20 10.93 7.53
N PRO A 73 5.06 11.63 7.63
CA PRO A 73 3.83 11.01 8.10
C PRO A 73 3.46 9.78 7.27
N PRO A 74 2.95 8.70 7.89
CA PRO A 74 2.69 7.43 7.20
C PRO A 74 1.71 7.56 6.02
N HIS A 75 0.79 8.52 6.08
CA HIS A 75 -0.15 8.78 4.98
C HIS A 75 0.54 9.23 3.69
N VAL A 76 1.71 9.89 3.77
CA VAL A 76 2.44 10.33 2.57
C VAL A 76 2.97 9.13 1.80
N SER A 77 3.57 8.15 2.49
CA SER A 77 4.00 6.90 1.85
C SER A 77 2.84 6.14 1.24
N ILE A 78 1.70 6.07 1.94
CA ILE A 78 0.48 5.44 1.41
C ILE A 78 0.00 6.16 0.14
N LEU A 79 -0.03 7.50 0.15
CA LEU A 79 -0.43 8.29 -1.01
C LEU A 79 0.52 8.12 -2.20
N CYS A 80 1.83 7.98 -1.95
CA CYS A 80 2.81 7.66 -3.00
C CYS A 80 2.52 6.30 -3.64
N GLU A 81 2.29 5.26 -2.83
CA GLU A 81 1.92 3.93 -3.33
C GLU A 81 0.60 3.95 -4.09
N MET A 82 -0.41 4.66 -3.59
CA MET A 82 -1.70 4.82 -4.28
C MET A 82 -1.54 5.55 -5.61
N LYS A 83 -0.69 6.58 -5.67
CA LYS A 83 -0.39 7.29 -6.92
C LYS A 83 0.29 6.35 -7.92
N TRP A 84 1.29 5.61 -7.48
CA TRP A 84 2.00 4.65 -8.33
C TRP A 84 1.05 3.57 -8.88
N LEU A 85 0.20 3.00 -8.02
CA LEU A 85 -0.83 2.03 -8.43
C LEU A 85 -1.81 2.63 -9.44
N LYS A 86 -2.27 3.87 -9.22
CA LYS A 86 -3.15 4.57 -10.15
C LYS A 86 -2.49 4.74 -11.52
N ASP A 87 -1.23 5.16 -11.54
CA ASP A 87 -0.50 5.42 -12.78
C ASP A 87 -0.23 4.10 -13.54
N ALA A 88 0.15 3.03 -12.84
CA ALA A 88 0.32 1.70 -13.42
C ALA A 88 -0.99 1.11 -13.99
N LEU A 89 -2.11 1.35 -13.31
CA LEU A 89 -3.43 0.94 -13.80
C LEU A 89 -3.82 1.69 -15.08
N VAL A 90 -3.61 3.00 -15.12
CA VAL A 90 -3.87 3.81 -16.32
C VAL A 90 -3.03 3.34 -17.50
N ASP A 91 -1.73 3.09 -17.30
CA ASP A 91 -0.83 2.58 -18.34
C ASP A 91 -1.22 1.17 -18.83
N SER A 92 -1.75 0.33 -17.94
CA SER A 92 -2.25 -0.99 -18.33
C SER A 92 -3.52 -0.87 -19.18
N LEU A 93 -4.44 0.01 -18.81
CA LEU A 93 -5.67 0.25 -19.55
C LEU A 93 -5.41 0.84 -20.93
N THR A 94 -4.47 1.76 -21.07
CA THR A 94 -4.10 2.33 -22.38
C THR A 94 -3.50 1.28 -23.31
N LYS A 95 -2.67 0.35 -22.79
CA LYS A 95 -2.14 -0.77 -23.57
C LYS A 95 -3.22 -1.75 -24.01
N ILE A 96 -4.16 -2.07 -23.13
CA ILE A 96 -5.32 -2.91 -23.46
C ILE A 96 -6.15 -2.26 -24.57
N GLU A 97 -6.40 -0.95 -24.45
CA GLU A 97 -7.16 -0.20 -25.44
C GLU A 97 -6.47 -0.20 -26.81
N ALA A 98 -5.15 0.07 -26.86
CA ALA A 98 -4.38 0.01 -28.09
C ALA A 98 -4.45 -1.39 -28.72
N THR A 99 -4.21 -2.45 -27.93
CA THR A 99 -4.28 -3.83 -28.40
C THR A 99 -5.67 -4.18 -28.93
N ARG A 100 -6.73 -3.66 -28.31
CA ARG A 100 -8.11 -3.86 -28.76
C ARG A 100 -8.34 -3.25 -30.14
N VAL A 101 -7.90 -2.01 -30.35
CA VAL A 101 -8.04 -1.31 -31.64
C VAL A 101 -7.29 -2.08 -32.73
N ASP A 102 -6.05 -2.49 -32.46
CA ASP A 102 -5.23 -3.24 -33.41
C ASP A 102 -5.87 -4.60 -33.75
N THR A 103 -6.33 -5.34 -32.74
CA THR A 103 -6.99 -6.65 -32.95
C THR A 103 -8.27 -6.52 -33.78
N VAL A 104 -9.08 -5.48 -33.53
CA VAL A 104 -10.30 -5.24 -34.31
C VAL A 104 -9.95 -4.87 -35.74
N HIS A 105 -8.92 -4.04 -35.93
CA HIS A 105 -8.43 -3.68 -37.26
C HIS A 105 -7.95 -4.92 -38.04
N ASP A 106 -7.17 -5.80 -37.41
CA ASP A 106 -6.67 -7.03 -38.01
C ASP A 106 -7.81 -7.98 -38.40
N ILE A 107 -8.82 -8.13 -37.54
CA ILE A 107 -10.01 -8.95 -37.84
C ILE A 107 -10.74 -8.39 -39.06
N ILE A 108 -10.99 -7.08 -39.11
CA ILE A 108 -11.69 -6.45 -40.23
C ILE A 108 -10.87 -6.63 -41.53
N SER A 109 -9.56 -6.40 -41.49
CA SER A 109 -8.68 -6.55 -42.64
C SER A 109 -8.70 -7.98 -43.21
N GLU A 110 -8.67 -8.99 -42.35
CA GLU A 110 -8.72 -10.39 -42.77
C GLU A 110 -10.10 -10.79 -43.31
N LEU A 111 -11.19 -10.25 -42.75
CA LEU A 111 -12.55 -10.46 -43.27
C LEU A 111 -12.72 -9.83 -44.66
N GLU A 112 -12.21 -8.62 -44.87
CA GLU A 112 -12.19 -7.95 -46.16
C GLU A 112 -11.42 -8.77 -47.20
N LYS A 113 -10.23 -9.25 -46.84
CA LYS A 113 -9.41 -10.11 -47.71
C LYS A 113 -10.14 -11.39 -48.13
N ARG A 114 -10.87 -12.02 -47.21
CA ARG A 114 -11.67 -13.23 -47.49
C ARG A 114 -12.88 -12.94 -48.38
N ALA A 115 -13.55 -11.80 -48.18
CA ALA A 115 -14.68 -11.39 -49.02
C ALA A 115 -14.25 -11.16 -50.48
N ILE A 116 -13.09 -10.54 -50.70
CA ILE A 116 -12.48 -10.40 -52.04
C ILE A 116 -12.22 -11.79 -52.65
N GLY A 117 -11.59 -12.69 -51.90
CA GLY A 117 -11.28 -14.05 -52.37
C GLY A 117 -12.52 -14.88 -52.72
N ALA A 118 -13.65 -14.63 -52.06
CA ALA A 118 -14.93 -15.27 -52.34
C ALA A 118 -15.73 -14.59 -53.48
N GLY A 119 -15.20 -13.52 -54.11
CA GLY A 119 -15.90 -12.75 -55.14
C GLY A 119 -17.12 -11.98 -54.61
N THR A 120 -17.16 -11.69 -53.31
CA THR A 120 -18.25 -10.95 -52.65
C THR A 120 -17.89 -9.47 -52.56
N VAL A 121 -18.90 -8.58 -52.58
CA VAL A 121 -18.69 -7.13 -52.44
C VAL A 121 -18.19 -6.80 -51.03
N THR A 122 -17.06 -6.11 -50.96
CA THR A 122 -16.40 -5.64 -49.73
C THR A 122 -16.95 -4.30 -49.24
N TYR A 123 -16.82 -4.01 -47.94
CA TYR A 123 -17.20 -2.69 -47.42
C TYR A 123 -16.34 -1.60 -48.06
N ASP A 124 -15.01 -1.82 -48.12
CA ASP A 124 -14.08 -0.86 -48.72
C ASP A 124 -14.33 -0.66 -50.22
N GLY A 125 -14.64 -1.74 -50.95
CA GLY A 125 -14.96 -1.68 -52.37
C GLY A 125 -16.25 -0.92 -52.66
N LEU A 126 -17.30 -1.18 -51.87
CA LEU A 126 -18.56 -0.42 -51.96
C LEU A 126 -18.37 1.04 -51.56
N HIS A 127 -17.61 1.29 -50.49
CA HIS A 127 -17.33 2.64 -50.00
C HIS A 127 -16.54 3.48 -51.03
N ALA A 128 -15.58 2.87 -51.72
CA ALA A 128 -14.86 3.49 -52.82
C ALA A 128 -15.79 3.79 -54.02
N ALA A 129 -16.64 2.83 -54.40
CA ALA A 129 -17.57 2.99 -55.51
C ALA A 129 -18.61 4.10 -55.28
N ILE A 130 -19.09 4.29 -54.05
CA ILE A 130 -20.04 5.36 -53.71
C ILE A 130 -19.39 6.76 -53.71
N LYS A 131 -18.07 6.83 -53.49
CA LYS A 131 -17.31 8.09 -53.51
C LYS A 131 -16.89 8.55 -54.91
N THR A 132 -17.22 7.79 -55.95
CA THR A 132 -16.91 8.10 -57.36
C THR A 132 -18.14 8.70 -58.04
#